data_AF-A0A554R1G3-F1
#
_entry.id   AF-A0A554R1G3-F1
#
_cell.length_a   1.000
_cell.length_b   1.000
_cell.length_c   1.000
_cell.angle_alpha   90.00
_cell.angle_beta   90.00
_cell.angle_gamma   90.00
#
_symmetry.space_group_name_H-M   'P 1'
#
loop_
_entity.id
_entity.type
_entity.pdbx_description
1 polymer ?
#
loop_
_entity_poly.entity_id
_entity_poly.type
_entity_poly.pdbx_seq_one_letter_code
_entity_poly.pdbx_strand_id
1 'polypeptide(L)'
;MSDYFISRAAQHLLVKLLREIPGLVEDLAVTICRLDRTGKGGIKVSSGSDEQPLPINLAASDAKDELHNELASWARHVCESRGLKYRPIGFTHDGDFIGPLRVDDKRVPYGYQESLLGLAHWLDTYIIALAMTEGSEEAYSSIEKAMGKCRRAMDIAPEDDVPVREKDDVLDQVGSRMLHRAGIVQVAALLARHYPEYRGLTENRVDSLRKGGHIVADRCGVVTQAEIFCMGQVLEKHLTVPTRAKKVAA
;
A
#
# COMPACT_ATOMS: atom_id res chain seq x y z
N MET A 1 36.68 -17.82 13.25
CA MET A 1 36.24 -16.40 13.29
C MET A 1 35.16 -16.27 12.23
N SER A 2 33.90 -16.08 12.64
CA SER A 2 32.84 -15.80 11.67
C SER A 2 32.94 -14.32 11.32
N ASP A 3 33.62 -14.02 10.22
CA ASP A 3 33.66 -12.66 9.69
C ASP A 3 32.27 -12.33 9.15
N TYR A 4 31.68 -11.25 9.69
CA TYR A 4 30.48 -10.65 9.12
C TYR A 4 30.91 -9.80 7.91
N PHE A 5 30.11 -9.83 6.84
CA PHE A 5 30.29 -8.93 5.70
C PHE A 5 29.97 -7.48 6.11
N ILE A 6 29.04 -7.28 7.05
CA ILE A 6 28.73 -5.98 7.64
C ILE A 6 29.31 -5.87 9.05
N SER A 7 30.03 -4.78 9.34
CA SER A 7 30.54 -4.48 10.69
C SER A 7 29.43 -4.32 11.73
N ARG A 8 29.73 -4.52 13.02
CA ARG A 8 28.75 -4.31 14.11
C ARG A 8 28.17 -2.89 14.15
N ALA A 9 28.97 -1.88 13.80
CA ALA A 9 28.52 -0.51 13.72
C ALA A 9 27.51 -0.32 12.57
N ALA A 10 27.79 -0.87 11.38
CA ALA A 10 26.89 -0.81 10.25
C ALA A 10 25.61 -1.63 10.46
N GLN A 11 25.68 -2.77 11.16
CA GLN A 11 24.48 -3.51 11.61
C GLN A 11 23.58 -2.62 12.49
N HIS A 12 24.16 -1.87 13.42
CA HIS A 12 23.39 -0.97 14.29
C HIS A 12 22.73 0.17 13.51
N LEU A 13 23.43 0.76 12.53
CA LEU A 13 22.86 1.78 11.65
C LEU A 13 21.71 1.22 10.81
N LEU A 14 21.87 0.02 10.26
CA LEU A 14 20.81 -0.63 9.49
C LEU A 14 19.58 -0.95 10.35
N VAL A 15 19.77 -1.47 11.57
CA VAL A 15 18.66 -1.69 12.51
C VAL A 15 17.94 -0.39 12.84
N LYS A 16 18.69 0.69 13.10
CA LYS A 16 18.10 2.01 13.35
C LYS A 16 17.26 2.46 12.15
N LEU A 17 17.80 2.33 10.93
CA LEU A 17 17.12 2.68 9.69
C LEU A 17 15.84 1.87 9.49
N LEU A 18 15.88 0.54 9.69
CA LEU A 18 14.70 -0.33 9.58
C LEU A 18 13.61 0.03 10.59
N ARG A 19 13.99 0.47 11.80
CA ARG A 19 13.05 0.91 12.84
C ARG A 19 12.44 2.29 12.61
N GLU A 20 12.95 3.07 11.66
CA GLU A 20 12.34 4.32 11.22
C GLU A 20 11.19 4.09 10.22
N ILE A 21 11.15 2.93 9.56
CA ILE A 21 10.17 2.59 8.53
C ILE A 21 8.71 2.69 9.02
N PRO A 22 8.34 2.26 10.24
CA PRO A 22 6.97 2.43 10.74
C PRO A 22 6.46 3.87 10.69
N GLY A 23 7.25 4.84 11.18
CA GLY A 23 6.86 6.26 11.11
C GLY A 23 6.78 6.75 9.66
N LEU A 24 7.74 6.37 8.82
CA LEU A 24 7.73 6.68 7.40
C LEU A 24 6.47 6.17 6.68
N VAL A 25 5.97 4.99 7.04
CA VAL A 25 4.76 4.41 6.43
C VAL A 25 3.50 5.18 6.81
N GLU A 26 3.42 5.66 8.04
CA GLU A 26 2.31 6.52 8.49
C GLU A 26 2.28 7.83 7.69
N ASP A 27 3.43 8.49 7.56
CA ASP A 27 3.57 9.74 6.81
C ASP A 27 3.32 9.55 5.30
N LEU A 28 3.82 8.46 4.72
CA LEU A 28 3.55 8.09 3.33
C LEU A 28 2.08 7.82 3.10
N ALA A 29 1.37 7.16 4.02
CA ALA A 29 -0.06 6.93 3.87
C ALA A 29 -0.85 8.24 3.84
N VAL A 30 -0.49 9.21 4.70
CA VAL A 30 -1.06 10.57 4.68
C VAL A 30 -0.78 11.27 3.35
N THR A 31 0.46 11.20 2.88
CA THR A 31 0.93 11.84 1.64
C THR A 31 0.29 11.23 0.38
N ILE A 32 0.25 9.89 0.30
CA ILE A 32 -0.39 9.15 -0.79
C ILE A 32 -1.87 9.52 -0.89
N CYS A 33 -2.55 9.72 0.25
CA CYS A 33 -3.95 10.12 0.29
C CYS A 33 -4.18 11.65 0.29
N ARG A 34 -3.13 12.49 0.19
CA ARG A 34 -3.19 13.97 0.30
C ARG A 34 -4.01 14.46 1.52
N LEU A 35 -3.91 13.76 2.64
CA LEU A 35 -4.67 14.07 3.86
C LEU A 35 -4.08 15.24 4.66
N ASP A 36 -2.85 15.65 4.35
CA ASP A 36 -2.05 16.72 4.97
C ASP A 36 -2.76 18.09 4.99
N ARG A 37 -3.61 18.40 4.00
CA ARG A 37 -4.33 19.69 3.90
C ARG A 37 -5.76 19.71 4.42
N THR A 38 -6.26 18.64 5.05
CA THR A 38 -7.62 18.67 5.64
C THR A 38 -7.67 19.40 6.99
N GLY A 39 -6.52 19.89 7.49
CA GLY A 39 -6.41 20.66 8.74
C GLY A 39 -6.38 22.18 8.55
N LYS A 40 -7.41 22.87 9.06
CA LYS A 40 -7.45 24.29 9.53
C LYS A 40 -7.48 25.47 8.55
N GLY A 41 -7.43 25.31 7.23
CA GLY A 41 -7.59 26.43 6.30
C GLY A 41 -8.58 26.12 5.19
N GLY A 42 -9.76 26.73 5.21
CA GLY A 42 -10.78 26.54 4.17
C GLY A 42 -10.23 26.75 2.75
N ILE A 43 -10.72 25.93 1.81
CA ILE A 43 -10.33 25.92 0.40
C ILE A 43 -10.74 27.25 -0.25
N LYS A 44 -9.75 28.07 -0.62
CA LYS A 44 -9.96 29.17 -1.58
C LYS A 44 -9.96 28.56 -2.98
N VAL A 45 -11.09 28.70 -3.67
CA VAL A 45 -11.25 28.33 -5.07
C VAL A 45 -10.69 29.46 -5.92
N SER A 46 -9.55 29.27 -6.58
CA SER A 46 -9.18 30.11 -7.73
C SER A 46 -9.86 29.52 -8.98
N SER A 47 -10.63 30.34 -9.68
CA SER A 47 -11.27 29.97 -10.94
C SER A 47 -10.24 30.05 -12.07
N GLY A 48 -9.44 29.01 -12.24
CA GLY A 48 -8.51 28.84 -13.37
C GLY A 48 -8.71 27.47 -14.00
N SER A 49 -8.94 27.43 -15.30
CA SER A 49 -9.20 26.22 -16.09
C SER A 49 -7.93 25.44 -16.41
N ASP A 50 -7.14 25.10 -15.40
CA ASP A 50 -5.99 24.21 -15.53
C ASP A 50 -6.34 22.87 -14.89
N GLU A 51 -6.15 21.80 -15.64
CA GLU A 51 -6.32 20.41 -15.21
C GLU A 51 -5.54 20.19 -13.90
N GLN A 52 -6.25 20.16 -12.78
CA GLN A 52 -5.64 20.01 -11.47
C GLN A 52 -5.01 18.60 -11.35
N PRO A 53 -3.80 18.45 -10.81
CA PRO A 53 -3.16 17.13 -10.70
C PRO A 53 -3.96 16.21 -9.76
N LEU A 54 -4.11 14.94 -10.18
CA LEU A 54 -4.90 13.93 -9.49
C LEU A 54 -4.53 13.78 -8.00
N PRO A 55 -5.48 13.41 -7.12
CA PRO A 55 -5.29 13.55 -5.67
C PRO A 55 -4.57 12.38 -4.98
N ILE A 56 -3.98 11.48 -5.76
CA ILE A 56 -3.05 10.45 -5.28
C ILE A 56 -1.65 10.94 -5.65
N ASN A 57 -0.76 11.08 -4.66
CA ASN A 57 0.64 11.33 -4.96
C ASN A 57 1.25 10.01 -5.49
N LEU A 58 1.25 9.85 -6.81
CA LEU A 58 1.78 8.68 -7.49
C LEU A 58 3.29 8.51 -7.23
N ALA A 59 4.05 9.61 -7.14
CA ALA A 59 5.46 9.54 -6.78
C ALA A 59 5.67 8.94 -5.38
N ALA A 60 4.80 9.26 -4.42
CA ALA A 60 4.82 8.63 -3.09
C ALA A 60 4.38 7.16 -3.12
N SER A 61 3.43 6.79 -3.99
CA SER A 61 3.04 5.39 -4.20
C SER A 61 4.18 4.58 -4.80
N ASP A 62 4.80 5.08 -5.87
CA ASP A 62 5.90 4.43 -6.56
C ASP A 62 7.11 4.30 -5.63
N ALA A 63 7.44 5.34 -4.86
CA ALA A 63 8.51 5.28 -3.87
C ALA A 63 8.25 4.24 -2.77
N LYS A 64 7.00 4.08 -2.33
CA LYS A 64 6.61 3.04 -1.37
C LYS A 64 6.78 1.64 -1.95
N ASP A 65 6.36 1.43 -3.19
CA ASP A 65 6.48 0.15 -3.88
C ASP A 65 7.95 -0.22 -4.13
N GLU A 66 8.78 0.76 -4.51
CA GLU A 66 10.23 0.57 -4.61
C GLU A 66 10.86 0.18 -3.26
N LEU A 67 10.51 0.85 -2.17
CA LEU A 67 11.01 0.50 -0.84
C LEU A 67 10.57 -0.92 -0.42
N HIS A 68 9.33 -1.29 -0.72
CA HIS A 68 8.83 -2.65 -0.47
C HIS A 68 9.64 -3.70 -1.25
N ASN A 69 9.85 -3.47 -2.55
CA ASN A 69 10.63 -4.35 -3.42
C ASN A 69 12.09 -4.49 -2.94
N GLU A 70 12.69 -3.41 -2.47
CA GLU A 70 14.06 -3.41 -1.94
C GLU A 70 14.17 -4.31 -0.71
N LEU A 71 13.29 -4.12 0.29
CA LEU A 71 13.29 -4.98 1.49
C LEU A 71 12.96 -6.43 1.17
N ALA A 72 12.02 -6.67 0.24
CA ALA A 72 11.66 -8.01 -0.20
C ALA A 72 12.83 -8.73 -0.87
N SER A 73 13.63 -7.99 -1.65
CA SER A 73 14.82 -8.50 -2.31
C SER A 73 15.89 -8.89 -1.31
N TRP A 74 16.16 -8.07 -0.28
CA TRP A 74 17.08 -8.44 0.79
C TRP A 74 16.59 -9.62 1.61
N ALA A 75 15.31 -9.65 1.99
CA ALA A 75 14.75 -10.78 2.74
C ALA A 75 14.89 -12.08 1.93
N ARG A 76 14.60 -12.04 0.62
CA ARG A 76 14.79 -13.17 -0.29
C ARG A 76 16.26 -13.59 -0.38
N HIS A 77 17.17 -12.63 -0.58
CA HIS A 77 18.60 -12.90 -0.69
C HIS A 77 19.16 -13.60 0.55
N VAL A 78 18.75 -13.14 1.74
CA VAL A 78 19.12 -13.80 3.01
C VAL A 78 18.53 -15.21 3.09
N CYS A 79 17.27 -15.38 2.70
CA CYS A 79 16.63 -16.70 2.71
C CYS A 79 17.36 -17.69 1.80
N GLU A 80 17.65 -17.29 0.56
CA GLU A 80 18.33 -18.12 -0.44
C GLU A 80 19.76 -18.44 -0.03
N SER A 81 20.55 -17.41 0.31
CA SER A 81 21.97 -17.56 0.67
C SER A 81 22.20 -18.39 1.94
N ARG A 82 21.25 -18.37 2.87
CA ARG A 82 21.36 -19.04 4.17
C ARG A 82 20.53 -20.32 4.26
N GLY A 83 19.82 -20.70 3.19
CA GLY A 83 18.92 -21.86 3.20
C GLY A 83 17.77 -21.72 4.21
N LEU A 84 17.33 -20.49 4.50
CA LEU A 84 16.21 -20.21 5.39
C LEU A 84 14.91 -20.18 4.59
N LYS A 85 13.84 -20.75 5.15
CA LYS A 85 12.50 -20.55 4.60
C LYS A 85 11.95 -19.22 5.10
N TYR A 86 11.53 -18.35 4.18
CA TYR A 86 10.87 -17.10 4.55
C TYR A 86 9.60 -17.40 5.34
N ARG A 87 9.47 -16.77 6.50
CA ARG A 87 8.27 -16.81 7.33
C ARG A 87 8.06 -15.46 7.98
N PRO A 88 6.89 -14.82 7.82
CA PRO A 88 6.59 -13.58 8.50
C PRO A 88 6.63 -13.75 10.02
N ILE A 89 7.09 -12.72 10.72
CA ILE A 89 7.17 -12.74 12.19
C ILE A 89 5.77 -12.89 12.78
N GLY A 90 5.65 -13.68 13.85
CA GLY A 90 4.38 -13.98 14.52
C GLY A 90 3.67 -15.22 13.97
N PHE A 91 4.20 -15.86 12.92
CA PHE A 91 3.76 -17.16 12.46
C PHE A 91 4.80 -18.23 12.74
N THR A 92 4.31 -19.42 13.08
CA THR A 92 5.10 -20.59 13.46
C THR A 92 5.21 -21.61 12.33
N HIS A 93 4.21 -21.64 11.45
CA HIS A 93 4.04 -22.64 10.43
C HIS A 93 3.69 -21.98 9.11
N ASP A 94 4.03 -22.66 8.03
CA ASP A 94 3.69 -22.24 6.68
C ASP A 94 2.19 -22.50 6.42
N GLY A 95 1.65 -21.87 5.37
CA GLY A 95 0.21 -21.99 5.07
C GLY A 95 -0.22 -23.42 4.70
N ASP A 96 0.71 -24.21 4.16
CA ASP A 96 0.51 -25.60 3.73
C ASP A 96 0.79 -26.64 4.82
N PHE A 97 1.11 -26.23 6.05
CA PHE A 97 1.40 -27.17 7.13
C PHE A 97 0.26 -28.18 7.36
N ILE A 98 0.55 -29.48 7.31
CA ILE A 98 -0.41 -30.55 7.56
C ILE A 98 -0.07 -31.21 8.91
N GLY A 99 -0.78 -30.80 9.95
CA GLY A 99 -0.62 -31.35 11.30
C GLY A 99 -1.47 -30.61 12.32
N PRO A 100 -1.66 -31.18 13.53
CA PRO A 100 -2.34 -30.49 14.62
C PRO A 100 -1.52 -29.27 15.06
N LEU A 101 -2.16 -28.11 15.15
CA LEU A 101 -1.55 -26.91 15.72
C LEU A 101 -1.61 -26.98 17.25
N ARG A 102 -0.53 -26.58 17.92
CA ARG A 102 -0.53 -26.32 19.36
C ARG A 102 -1.19 -24.96 19.64
N VAL A 103 -1.46 -24.68 20.91
CA VAL A 103 -2.18 -23.47 21.37
C VAL A 103 -1.56 -22.17 20.85
N ASP A 104 -0.22 -22.11 20.80
CA ASP A 104 0.52 -20.92 20.36
C ASP A 104 0.92 -20.96 18.87
N ASP A 105 0.58 -22.05 18.17
CA ASP A 105 0.97 -22.22 16.77
C ASP A 105 0.03 -21.45 15.85
N LYS A 106 0.61 -20.59 15.02
CA LYS A 106 -0.07 -19.83 13.97
C LYS A 106 0.48 -20.20 12.60
N ARG A 107 -0.42 -20.47 11.66
CA ARG A 107 -0.10 -20.67 10.23
C ARG A 107 -0.16 -19.35 9.50
N VAL A 108 0.73 -19.16 8.54
CA VAL A 108 0.61 -18.07 7.57
C VAL A 108 -0.73 -18.24 6.82
N PRO A 109 -1.59 -17.21 6.75
CA PRO A 109 -2.83 -17.27 5.99
C PRO A 109 -2.58 -17.57 4.51
N TYR A 110 -3.48 -18.31 3.87
CA TYR A 110 -3.40 -18.50 2.43
C TYR A 110 -3.54 -17.15 1.70
N GLY A 111 -2.70 -16.92 0.69
CA GLY A 111 -2.67 -15.65 -0.04
C GLY A 111 -2.10 -14.47 0.75
N TYR A 112 -1.43 -14.71 1.89
CA TYR A 112 -0.75 -13.67 2.65
C TYR A 112 0.19 -12.86 1.75
N GLN A 113 -0.04 -11.56 1.69
CA GLN A 113 0.84 -10.60 1.03
C GLN A 113 1.67 -9.91 2.11
N GLU A 114 2.99 -9.95 1.95
CA GLU A 114 3.86 -9.34 2.91
C GLU A 114 3.77 -7.82 2.85
N SER A 115 3.70 -7.19 4.02
CA SER A 115 3.67 -5.74 4.16
C SER A 115 5.08 -5.16 4.27
N LEU A 116 5.21 -3.88 3.93
CA LEU A 116 6.47 -3.15 4.12
C LEU A 116 6.96 -3.19 5.58
N LEU A 117 6.04 -3.11 6.54
CA LEU A 117 6.35 -3.22 7.98
C LEU A 117 6.80 -4.62 8.37
N GLY A 118 6.17 -5.66 7.81
CA GLY A 118 6.53 -7.04 8.06
C GLY A 118 7.94 -7.36 7.55
N LEU A 119 8.30 -6.90 6.35
CA LEU A 119 9.66 -7.03 5.82
C LEU A 119 10.70 -6.30 6.67
N ALA A 120 10.42 -5.04 7.06
CA ALA A 120 11.31 -4.27 7.91
C ALA A 120 11.55 -4.97 9.26
N HIS A 121 10.48 -5.48 9.87
CA HIS A 121 10.57 -6.20 11.14
C HIS A 121 11.29 -7.55 11.00
N TRP A 122 11.07 -8.26 9.89
CA TRP A 122 11.77 -9.50 9.60
C TRP A 122 13.28 -9.25 9.45
N LEU A 123 13.68 -8.25 8.67
CA LEU A 123 15.09 -7.90 8.49
C LEU A 123 15.76 -7.44 9.80
N ASP A 124 15.07 -6.67 10.65
CA ASP A 124 15.57 -6.29 11.99
C ASP A 124 15.82 -7.54 12.85
N THR A 125 14.85 -8.47 12.85
CA THR A 125 14.95 -9.72 13.61
C THR A 125 16.08 -10.62 13.10
N TYR A 126 16.28 -10.68 11.78
CA TYR A 126 17.28 -11.52 11.12
C TYR A 126 18.56 -10.76 10.74
N ILE A 127 18.88 -9.65 11.42
CA ILE A 127 20.04 -8.81 11.10
C ILE A 127 21.36 -9.57 11.10
N ILE A 128 21.52 -10.56 11.99
CA ILE A 128 22.72 -11.39 12.06
C ILE A 128 22.84 -12.26 10.81
N ALA A 129 21.72 -12.82 10.32
CA ALA A 129 21.71 -13.61 9.10
C ALA A 129 22.03 -12.74 7.88
N LEU A 130 21.48 -11.52 7.83
CA LEU A 130 21.81 -10.54 6.79
C LEU A 130 23.30 -10.20 6.82
N ALA A 131 23.87 -9.88 7.98
CA ALA A 131 25.29 -9.54 8.11
C ALA A 131 26.26 -10.69 7.77
N MET A 132 25.77 -11.93 7.75
CA MET A 132 26.52 -13.12 7.33
C MET A 132 26.27 -13.51 5.87
N THR A 133 25.51 -12.70 5.12
CA THR A 133 25.18 -12.94 3.73
C THR A 133 26.12 -12.13 2.85
N GLU A 134 26.72 -12.77 1.84
CA GLU A 134 27.61 -12.10 0.88
C GLU A 134 26.83 -11.04 0.08
N GLY A 135 27.46 -9.89 -0.19
CA GLY A 135 26.83 -8.75 -0.86
C GLY A 135 25.98 -7.87 0.07
N SER A 136 25.81 -8.25 1.34
CA SER A 136 25.05 -7.47 2.32
C SER A 136 25.69 -6.13 2.70
N GLU A 137 26.94 -5.89 2.29
CA GLU A 137 27.65 -4.61 2.44
C GLU A 137 26.86 -3.43 1.83
N GLU A 138 26.09 -3.69 0.77
CA GLU A 138 25.27 -2.69 0.07
C GLU A 138 23.88 -2.48 0.69
N ALA A 139 23.46 -3.35 1.61
CA ALA A 139 22.09 -3.33 2.15
C ALA A 139 21.74 -2.01 2.84
N TYR A 140 22.69 -1.43 3.58
CA TYR A 140 22.46 -0.13 4.21
C TYR A 140 22.24 0.97 3.17
N SER A 141 23.15 1.10 2.20
CA SER A 141 23.11 2.20 1.23
C SER A 141 21.93 2.08 0.27
N SER A 142 21.54 0.87 -0.12
CA SER A 142 20.40 0.65 -1.01
C SER A 142 19.06 0.92 -0.31
N ILE A 143 18.89 0.47 0.93
CA ILE A 143 17.69 0.75 1.74
C ILE A 143 17.61 2.24 2.09
N GLU A 144 18.72 2.87 2.47
CA GLU A 144 18.78 4.31 2.74
C GLU A 144 18.39 5.11 1.50
N LYS A 145 18.86 4.71 0.31
CA LYS A 145 18.49 5.34 -0.96
C LYS A 145 17.00 5.21 -1.26
N ALA A 146 16.40 4.03 -1.04
CA ALA A 146 14.97 3.81 -1.21
C ALA A 146 14.12 4.61 -0.20
N MET A 147 14.52 4.64 1.07
CA MET A 147 13.90 5.51 2.08
C MET A 147 14.06 7.00 1.74
N GLY A 148 15.20 7.39 1.18
CA GLY A 148 15.43 8.75 0.71
C GLY A 148 14.49 9.15 -0.43
N LYS A 149 14.10 8.23 -1.31
CA LYS A 149 13.06 8.49 -2.32
C LYS A 149 11.69 8.70 -1.69
N CYS A 150 11.34 7.90 -0.69
CA CYS A 150 10.11 8.08 0.09
C CYS A 150 10.08 9.45 0.77
N ARG A 151 11.17 9.84 1.46
CA ARG A 151 11.31 11.15 2.11
C ARG A 151 11.16 12.30 1.11
N ARG A 152 11.86 12.24 -0.02
CA ARG A 152 11.71 13.24 -1.09
C ARG A 152 10.28 13.32 -1.60
N ALA A 153 9.60 12.19 -1.78
CA ALA A 153 8.20 12.18 -2.24
C ALA A 153 7.23 12.85 -1.24
N MET A 154 7.59 12.88 0.06
CA MET A 154 6.86 13.62 1.10
C MET A 154 7.26 15.09 1.19
N ASP A 155 8.53 15.42 0.88
CA ASP A 155 9.07 16.79 0.93
C ASP A 155 8.75 17.64 -0.31
N ILE A 156 8.13 17.07 -1.36
CA ILE A 156 7.71 17.81 -2.55
C ILE A 156 6.56 18.78 -2.18
N ALA A 157 6.80 20.09 -2.37
CA ALA A 157 5.75 21.10 -2.31
C ALA A 157 4.70 20.84 -3.41
N PRO A 158 3.40 21.11 -3.16
CA PRO A 158 2.30 20.59 -3.99
C PRO A 158 2.11 21.23 -5.38
N GLU A 159 3.14 21.81 -6.00
CA GLU A 159 3.02 22.52 -7.29
C GLU A 159 3.88 21.98 -8.44
N ASP A 160 4.62 20.88 -8.27
CA ASP A 160 5.24 20.24 -9.45
C ASP A 160 4.23 19.33 -10.14
N ASP A 161 3.89 19.70 -11.37
CA ASP A 161 3.02 18.99 -12.31
C ASP A 161 3.35 17.50 -12.32
N VAL A 162 2.46 16.69 -11.74
CA VAL A 162 2.43 15.25 -11.99
C VAL A 162 2.07 15.11 -13.47
N PRO A 163 2.91 14.47 -14.32
CA PRO A 163 2.64 14.40 -15.75
C PRO A 163 1.27 13.80 -15.99
N VAL A 164 0.47 14.52 -16.79
CA VAL A 164 -0.87 14.11 -17.24
C VAL A 164 -0.74 12.74 -17.91
N ARG A 165 -1.15 11.69 -17.20
CA ARG A 165 -1.30 10.35 -17.78
C ARG A 165 -2.68 10.24 -18.41
N GLU A 166 -2.77 9.56 -19.55
CA GLU A 166 -4.04 9.34 -20.24
C GLU A 166 -5.04 8.65 -19.29
N LYS A 167 -6.33 8.97 -19.44
CA LYS A 167 -7.42 8.48 -18.58
C LYS A 167 -7.38 6.96 -18.39
N ASP A 168 -7.04 6.23 -19.43
CA ASP A 168 -7.05 4.77 -19.45
C ASP A 168 -5.92 4.18 -18.57
N ASP A 169 -4.72 4.78 -18.59
CA ASP A 169 -3.60 4.36 -17.72
C ASP A 169 -3.95 4.47 -16.23
N VAL A 170 -4.67 5.54 -15.87
CA VAL A 170 -5.12 5.78 -14.49
C VAL A 170 -6.19 4.77 -14.09
N LEU A 171 -7.12 4.46 -14.99
CA LEU A 171 -8.18 3.49 -14.73
C LEU A 171 -7.64 2.05 -14.62
N ASP A 172 -6.63 1.70 -15.41
CA ASP A 172 -5.97 0.40 -15.33
C ASP A 172 -5.18 0.23 -14.01
N GLN A 173 -4.44 1.27 -13.60
CA GLN A 173 -3.66 1.24 -12.36
C GLN A 173 -4.54 1.22 -11.11
N VAL A 174 -5.63 1.99 -11.10
CA VAL A 174 -6.59 2.00 -9.99
C VAL A 174 -7.47 0.76 -10.01
N GLY A 175 -7.77 0.22 -11.20
CA GLY A 175 -8.73 -0.86 -11.42
C GLY A 175 -8.35 -2.17 -10.73
N SER A 176 -7.05 -2.47 -10.64
CA SER A 176 -6.53 -3.68 -9.98
C SER A 176 -6.56 -3.66 -8.45
N ARG A 177 -6.83 -2.50 -7.83
CA ARG A 177 -6.74 -2.35 -6.37
C ARG A 177 -7.94 -2.97 -5.66
N MET A 178 -7.67 -3.76 -4.61
CA MET A 178 -8.67 -4.31 -3.71
C MET A 178 -8.81 -3.41 -2.48
N LEU A 179 -9.97 -2.75 -2.33
CA LEU A 179 -10.18 -1.70 -1.32
C LEU A 179 -11.45 -1.94 -0.50
N HIS A 180 -11.43 -1.47 0.74
CA HIS A 180 -12.65 -1.35 1.55
C HIS A 180 -13.58 -0.24 1.00
N ARG A 181 -14.87 -0.28 1.32
CA ARG A 181 -15.89 0.70 0.88
C ARG A 181 -15.46 2.15 1.07
N ALA A 182 -14.96 2.48 2.26
CA ALA A 182 -14.49 3.83 2.58
C ALA A 182 -13.36 4.27 1.63
N GLY A 183 -12.42 3.36 1.31
CA GLY A 183 -11.33 3.63 0.37
C GLY A 183 -11.83 3.81 -1.07
N ILE A 184 -12.81 3.03 -1.49
CA ILE A 184 -13.46 3.15 -2.82
C ILE A 184 -14.13 4.50 -2.97
N VAL A 185 -14.87 4.96 -1.96
CA VAL A 185 -15.55 6.25 -1.97
C VAL A 185 -14.56 7.40 -2.01
N GLN A 186 -13.46 7.29 -1.27
CA GLN A 186 -12.38 8.27 -1.34
C GLN A 186 -11.82 8.34 -2.76
N VAL A 187 -11.35 7.22 -3.32
CA VAL A 187 -10.80 7.18 -4.68
C VAL A 187 -11.83 7.66 -5.73
N ALA A 188 -13.09 7.28 -5.60
CA ALA A 188 -14.14 7.72 -6.51
C ALA A 188 -14.46 9.22 -6.41
N ALA A 189 -14.47 9.80 -5.20
CA ALA A 189 -14.64 11.22 -4.99
C ALA A 189 -13.48 12.03 -5.60
N LEU A 190 -12.28 11.44 -5.62
CA LEU A 190 -11.11 12.01 -6.28
C LEU A 190 -11.25 11.95 -7.81
N LEU A 191 -11.65 10.80 -8.37
CA LEU A 191 -11.92 10.65 -9.80
C LEU A 191 -13.05 11.57 -10.28
N ALA A 192 -14.11 11.73 -9.48
CA ALA A 192 -15.28 12.56 -9.79
C ALA A 192 -14.98 14.07 -9.93
N ARG A 193 -13.77 14.51 -9.57
CA ARG A 193 -13.28 15.89 -9.80
C ARG A 193 -12.86 16.13 -11.24
N HIS A 194 -12.36 15.09 -11.91
CA HIS A 194 -11.86 15.14 -13.29
C HIS A 194 -12.80 14.44 -14.28
N TYR A 195 -13.49 13.41 -13.80
CA TYR A 195 -14.38 12.54 -14.56
C TYR A 195 -15.77 12.56 -13.89
N PRO A 196 -16.64 13.52 -14.26
CA PRO A 196 -17.94 13.73 -13.62
C PRO A 196 -18.84 12.49 -13.59
N GLU A 197 -18.62 11.53 -14.48
CA GLU A 197 -19.34 10.26 -14.56
C GLU A 197 -19.20 9.37 -13.31
N TYR A 198 -18.11 9.51 -12.55
CA TYR A 198 -17.91 8.78 -11.29
C TYR A 198 -18.52 9.49 -10.08
N ARG A 199 -19.15 10.66 -10.27
CA ARG A 199 -19.84 11.38 -9.20
C ARG A 199 -21.00 10.55 -8.65
N GLY A 200 -21.18 10.60 -7.34
CA GLY A 200 -22.26 9.88 -6.64
C GLY A 200 -21.93 8.44 -6.26
N LEU A 201 -20.70 7.97 -6.52
CA LEU A 201 -20.19 6.71 -5.99
C LEU A 201 -19.87 6.85 -4.49
N THR A 202 -20.91 6.65 -3.68
CA THR A 202 -20.91 6.71 -2.21
C THR A 202 -20.92 5.31 -1.59
N GLU A 203 -20.73 5.18 -0.27
CA GLU A 203 -20.78 3.86 0.40
C GLU A 203 -22.14 3.18 0.16
N ASN A 204 -23.22 3.97 0.25
CA ASN A 204 -24.57 3.52 -0.06
C ASN A 204 -24.72 3.00 -1.50
N ARG A 205 -23.99 3.60 -2.45
CA ARG A 205 -24.00 3.19 -3.85
C ARG A 205 -23.25 1.88 -4.03
N VAL A 206 -22.07 1.72 -3.41
CA VAL A 206 -21.31 0.47 -3.38
C VAL A 206 -22.15 -0.64 -2.75
N ASP A 207 -22.83 -0.38 -1.64
CA ASP A 207 -23.74 -1.34 -1.00
C ASP A 207 -24.94 -1.70 -1.87
N SER A 208 -25.49 -0.73 -2.60
CA SER A 208 -26.59 -0.98 -3.54
C SER A 208 -26.14 -1.87 -4.70
N LEU A 209 -24.94 -1.63 -5.25
CA LEU A 209 -24.36 -2.44 -6.32
C LEU A 209 -24.09 -3.88 -5.84
N ARG A 210 -23.61 -4.03 -4.59
CA ARG A 210 -23.39 -5.34 -3.98
C ARG A 210 -24.72 -6.07 -3.75
N LYS A 211 -25.71 -5.41 -3.12
CA LYS A 211 -27.02 -6.00 -2.85
C LYS A 211 -27.76 -6.37 -4.14
N GLY A 212 -27.54 -5.63 -5.22
CA GLY A 212 -28.02 -5.94 -6.57
C GLY A 212 -27.25 -7.04 -7.30
N GLY A 213 -26.18 -7.59 -6.71
CA GLY A 213 -25.36 -8.66 -7.29
C GLY A 213 -24.42 -8.20 -8.43
N HIS A 214 -24.23 -6.89 -8.61
CA HIS A 214 -23.41 -6.35 -9.70
C HIS A 214 -21.91 -6.38 -9.40
N ILE A 215 -21.54 -6.33 -8.12
CA ILE A 215 -20.16 -6.41 -7.64
C ILE A 215 -20.05 -7.52 -6.60
N VAL A 216 -18.89 -8.19 -6.56
CA VAL A 216 -18.63 -9.27 -5.61
C VAL A 216 -17.69 -8.74 -4.53
N ALA A 217 -18.10 -8.91 -3.27
CA ALA A 217 -17.22 -8.65 -2.14
C ALA A 217 -16.29 -9.85 -1.98
N ASP A 218 -14.99 -9.60 -1.96
CA ASP A 218 -14.04 -10.57 -1.44
C ASP A 218 -13.86 -10.31 0.07
N ARG A 219 -13.55 -11.37 0.82
CA ARG A 219 -13.39 -11.27 2.29
C ARG A 219 -11.91 -11.23 2.60
N CYS A 220 -11.47 -10.14 3.23
CA CYS A 220 -10.11 -10.07 3.74
C CYS A 220 -9.97 -11.08 4.89
N GLY A 221 -9.15 -12.11 4.69
CA GLY A 221 -9.04 -13.28 5.56
C GLY A 221 -8.34 -13.06 6.91
N VAL A 222 -8.07 -11.83 7.34
CA VAL A 222 -7.25 -11.59 8.54
C VAL A 222 -7.93 -10.55 9.46
N VAL A 223 -8.46 -11.07 10.58
CA VAL A 223 -8.94 -10.40 11.80
C VAL A 223 -10.21 -9.53 11.71
N THR A 224 -10.48 -8.79 10.63
CA THR A 224 -11.61 -7.82 10.63
C THR A 224 -12.88 -8.26 9.90
N GLN A 225 -12.87 -9.41 9.20
CA GLN A 225 -13.96 -9.85 8.30
C GLN A 225 -14.47 -8.74 7.35
N ALA A 226 -13.64 -7.73 7.09
CA ALA A 226 -14.03 -6.57 6.31
C ALA A 226 -14.17 -6.95 4.83
N GLU A 227 -15.21 -6.44 4.20
CA GLU A 227 -15.47 -6.67 2.78
C GLU A 227 -14.61 -5.74 1.94
N ILE A 228 -13.83 -6.33 1.06
CA ILE A 228 -12.99 -5.63 0.09
C ILE A 228 -13.56 -5.86 -1.31
N PHE A 229 -13.43 -4.87 -2.18
CA PHE A 229 -13.93 -4.93 -3.54
C PHE A 229 -12.84 -4.51 -4.52
N CYS A 230 -12.87 -5.11 -5.70
CA CYS A 230 -12.05 -4.69 -6.82
C CYS A 230 -12.55 -3.34 -7.33
N MET A 231 -11.67 -2.33 -7.32
CA MET A 231 -12.03 -0.96 -7.67
C MET A 231 -12.49 -0.84 -9.13
N GLY A 232 -11.83 -1.53 -10.06
CA GLY A 232 -12.17 -1.50 -11.49
C GLY A 232 -13.59 -2.01 -11.74
N GLN A 233 -13.96 -3.11 -11.09
CA GLN A 233 -15.31 -3.67 -11.16
C GLN A 233 -16.35 -2.69 -10.61
N VAL A 234 -16.04 -1.97 -9.52
CA VAL A 234 -16.97 -1.01 -8.93
C VAL A 234 -17.15 0.22 -9.83
N LEU A 235 -16.08 0.75 -10.41
CA LEU A 235 -16.13 1.87 -11.34
C LEU A 235 -16.95 1.53 -12.59
N GLU A 236 -16.69 0.39 -13.21
CA GLU A 236 -17.43 -0.09 -14.39
C GLU A 236 -18.93 -0.27 -14.09
N LYS A 237 -19.27 -0.89 -12.96
CA LYS A 237 -20.66 -1.15 -12.58
C LYS A 237 -21.40 0.09 -12.11
N HIS A 238 -20.69 1.08 -11.56
CA HIS A 238 -21.29 2.38 -11.26
C HIS A 238 -21.77 3.10 -12.52
N LEU A 239 -21.00 3.02 -13.61
CA LEU A 239 -21.33 3.63 -14.90
C LEU A 239 -22.44 2.89 -15.66
N THR A 240 -22.44 1.56 -15.60
CA THR A 240 -23.36 0.73 -16.38
C THR A 240 -24.73 0.53 -15.71
N VAL A 241 -24.79 0.53 -14.37
CA VAL A 241 -26.05 0.35 -13.63
C VAL A 241 -26.72 1.72 -13.42
N PRO A 242 -27.95 1.97 -13.88
CA PRO A 242 -28.60 3.26 -13.66
C PRO A 242 -28.89 3.51 -12.17
N THR A 243 -28.75 4.77 -11.74
CA THR A 243 -29.13 5.18 -10.37
C THR A 243 -30.64 5.43 -10.34
N ARG A 244 -31.38 4.80 -9.44
CA ARG A 244 -32.84 4.98 -9.32
C ARG A 244 -33.15 6.46 -9.04
N ALA A 245 -33.80 7.14 -9.98
CA ALA A 245 -34.24 8.52 -9.80
C ALA A 245 -35.18 8.60 -8.58
N LYS A 246 -34.89 9.53 -7.64
CA LYS A 246 -35.82 9.83 -6.55
C LYS A 246 -37.15 10.30 -7.18
N LYS A 247 -38.24 9.60 -6.87
CA LYS A 247 -39.60 10.07 -7.13
C LYS A 247 -39.75 11.43 -6.42
N VAL A 248 -39.82 12.52 -7.18
CA VAL A 248 -40.18 13.82 -6.65
C VAL A 248 -41.65 13.69 -6.20
N ALA A 249 -41.89 13.76 -4.90
CA ALA A 249 -43.24 13.84 -4.36
C ALA A 249 -43.77 15.24 -4.69
N ALA A 250 -44.95 15.26 -5.34
CA ALA A 250 -45.74 16.45 -5.63
C ALA A 250 -46.32 17.07 -4.36
#